data_AF-A0A535VDY8-F1
#
_entry.id   AF-A0A535VDY8-F1
#
_cell.length_a   1.000
_cell.length_b   1.000
_cell.length_c   1.000
_cell.angle_alpha   90.00
_cell.angle_beta   90.00
_cell.angle_gamma   90.00
#
_symmetry.space_group_name_H-M   'P 1'
#
loop_
_entity.id
_entity.type
_entity.pdbx_description
1 polymer ?
#
loop_
_entity_poly.entity_id
_entity_poly.type
_entity_poly.pdbx_seq_one_letter_code
_entity_poly.pdbx_strand_id
1 'polypeptide(L)'
;MDNLKKNLEHREKPELIAIIQHMLRQEPDLEWLLTTPLPIAASREVSIDPKIYQRQVVAAMSVNDNQRKHKRGEVLRRLTAIKTIADEFAAQEQYAAALTIYEVLITEVIAHFNDYRDEYVAFCVILIGCIDGLDSCFAGEEDNPEMRLRVLRTLFAIYRFYTESGMDLDEDIAGLLVGNTSPEERPVIAGWAQDALKQKAPWSSGERYEMLLAALERADSL
;
A
#
# COMPACT_ATOMS: atom_id res chain seq x y z
N MET A 1 -2.39 -20.61 12.22
CA MET A 1 -2.20 -19.55 13.23
C MET A 1 -3.08 -19.75 14.47
N ASP A 2 -4.25 -20.40 14.35
CA ASP A 2 -5.20 -20.58 15.46
C ASP A 2 -4.66 -21.28 16.71
N ASN A 3 -3.77 -22.27 16.56
CA ASN A 3 -3.17 -22.96 17.70
C ASN A 3 -2.20 -22.04 18.47
N LEU A 4 -1.51 -21.14 17.78
CA LEU A 4 -0.64 -20.14 18.41
C LEU A 4 -1.47 -19.13 19.21
N LYS A 5 -2.57 -18.62 18.63
CA LYS A 5 -3.48 -17.69 19.31
C LYS A 5 -4.01 -18.30 20.61
N LYS A 6 -4.55 -19.52 20.56
CA LYS A 6 -5.02 -20.25 21.74
C LYS A 6 -3.92 -20.41 22.79
N ASN A 7 -2.70 -20.75 22.39
CA ASN A 7 -1.58 -20.89 23.33
C ASN A 7 -1.15 -19.56 23.99
N LEU A 8 -1.38 -18.41 23.33
CA LEU A 8 -1.08 -17.10 23.91
C LEU A 8 -2.19 -16.63 24.85
N GLU A 9 -3.46 -16.95 24.56
CA GLU A 9 -4.62 -16.60 25.40
C GLU A 9 -4.58 -17.22 26.80
N HIS A 10 -3.89 -18.36 26.97
CA HIS A 10 -3.75 -19.04 28.26
C HIS A 10 -2.55 -18.55 29.10
N ARG A 11 -1.75 -17.60 28.60
CA ARG A 11 -0.56 -17.11 29.29
C ARG A 11 -0.86 -15.84 30.07
N GLU A 12 -0.24 -15.74 31.23
CA GLU A 12 -0.33 -14.56 32.06
C GLU A 12 0.44 -13.39 31.44
N LYS A 13 -0.01 -12.15 31.70
CA LYS A 13 0.61 -10.94 31.14
C LYS A 13 2.13 -10.84 31.37
N PRO A 14 2.70 -11.16 32.55
CA PRO A 14 4.15 -11.13 32.76
C PRO A 14 4.89 -12.14 31.87
N GLU A 15 4.28 -13.30 31.61
CA GLU A 15 4.85 -14.34 30.76
C GLU A 15 4.85 -13.90 29.29
N LEU A 16 3.76 -13.29 28.82
CA LEU A 16 3.70 -12.70 27.48
C LEU A 16 4.76 -11.61 27.28
N ILE A 17 4.98 -10.74 28.26
CA ILE A 17 6.04 -9.71 28.22
C ILE A 17 7.42 -10.37 28.14
N ALA A 18 7.68 -11.42 28.92
CA ALA A 18 8.96 -12.14 28.90
C ALA A 18 9.22 -12.81 27.53
N ILE A 19 8.17 -13.39 26.91
CA ILE A 19 8.24 -13.97 25.56
C ILE A 19 8.57 -12.87 24.53
N ILE A 20 7.87 -11.74 24.57
CA ILE A 20 8.10 -10.61 23.66
C ILE A 20 9.54 -10.09 23.82
N GLN A 21 10.01 -9.88 25.05
CA GLN A 21 11.40 -9.48 25.31
C GLN A 21 12.40 -10.51 24.78
N HIS A 22 12.11 -11.81 24.88
CA HIS A 22 12.96 -12.85 24.33
C HIS A 22 12.99 -12.79 22.79
N MET A 23 11.84 -12.61 22.15
CA MET A 23 11.73 -12.43 20.69
C MET A 23 12.53 -11.22 20.22
N LEU A 24 12.42 -10.08 20.91
CA LEU A 24 13.16 -8.85 20.58
C LEU A 24 14.68 -8.98 20.81
N ARG A 25 15.13 -9.80 21.75
CA ARG A 25 16.56 -10.10 21.89
C ARG A 25 17.10 -10.90 20.70
N GLN A 26 16.26 -11.74 20.10
CA GLN A 26 16.65 -12.53 18.93
C GLN A 26 16.53 -11.74 17.63
N GLU A 27 15.51 -10.89 17.51
CA GLU A 27 15.24 -10.06 16.34
C GLU A 27 14.96 -8.61 16.80
N PRO A 28 16.02 -7.82 17.14
CA PRO A 28 15.88 -6.45 17.66
C PRO A 28 15.17 -5.50 16.70
N ASP A 29 15.29 -5.77 15.40
CA ASP A 29 14.63 -5.04 14.32
C ASP A 29 13.09 -5.07 14.42
N LEU A 30 12.50 -5.88 15.31
CA LEU A 30 11.06 -5.97 15.52
C LEU A 30 10.54 -5.03 16.63
N GLU A 31 11.41 -4.27 17.30
CA GLU A 31 11.02 -3.41 18.44
C GLU A 31 9.92 -2.40 18.07
N TRP A 32 9.88 -1.95 16.80
CA TRP A 32 8.84 -1.05 16.32
C TRP A 32 7.41 -1.59 16.48
N LEU A 33 7.23 -2.92 16.47
CA LEU A 33 5.92 -3.57 16.68
C LEU A 33 5.28 -3.23 18.03
N LEU A 34 6.09 -2.85 19.03
CA LEU A 34 5.58 -2.43 20.34
C LEU A 34 4.83 -1.10 20.29
N THR A 35 5.09 -0.29 19.27
CA THR A 35 4.52 1.05 19.09
C THR A 35 3.53 1.13 17.92
N THR A 36 3.40 0.05 17.15
CA THR A 36 2.49 -0.01 16.00
C THR A 36 1.05 -0.07 16.50
N PRO A 37 0.17 0.85 16.07
CA PRO A 37 -1.26 0.70 16.28
C PRO A 37 -1.73 -0.56 15.57
N LEU A 38 -2.14 -1.57 16.34
CA LEU A 38 -2.72 -2.81 15.80
C LEU A 38 -4.25 -2.72 15.78
N PRO A 39 -4.91 -3.39 14.82
CA PRO A 39 -6.35 -3.39 14.70
C PRO A 39 -6.99 -4.24 15.81
N ILE A 40 -7.18 -3.64 16.99
CA ILE A 40 -7.82 -4.27 18.14
C ILE A 40 -9.33 -3.99 18.05
N ALA A 41 -10.15 -5.05 18.13
CA ALA A 41 -11.60 -5.04 17.96
C ALA A 41 -12.41 -4.15 18.95
N ALA A 42 -11.76 -3.35 19.79
CA ALA A 42 -12.39 -2.65 20.90
C ALA A 42 -11.93 -1.19 21.06
N SER A 43 -11.91 -0.39 19.99
CA SER A 43 -11.96 1.08 20.15
C SER A 43 -12.20 1.81 18.83
N ARG A 44 -12.98 2.91 18.94
CA ARG A 44 -13.11 4.10 18.07
C ARG A 44 -12.12 4.19 16.91
N GLU A 45 -12.64 4.69 15.77
CA GLU A 45 -11.88 5.27 14.64
C GLU A 45 -10.42 5.57 15.01
N VAL A 46 -9.53 4.66 14.60
CA VAL A 46 -8.11 4.74 14.93
C VAL A 46 -7.47 5.73 13.97
N SER A 47 -7.06 6.90 14.48
CA SER A 47 -6.21 7.80 13.72
C SER A 47 -4.80 7.23 13.66
N ILE A 48 -4.36 6.89 12.45
CA ILE A 48 -3.02 6.37 12.17
C ILE A 48 -2.07 7.54 11.91
N ASP A 49 -0.93 7.59 12.59
CA ASP A 49 0.18 8.48 12.22
C ASP A 49 0.99 7.85 11.07
N PRO A 50 0.96 8.42 9.85
CA PRO A 50 1.67 7.87 8.70
C PRO A 50 3.18 7.74 8.93
N LYS A 51 3.78 8.59 9.78
CA LYS A 51 5.23 8.59 10.06
C LYS A 51 5.69 7.34 10.80
N ILE A 52 4.81 6.67 11.52
CA ILE A 52 5.11 5.39 12.18
C ILE A 52 5.34 4.34 11.09
N TYR A 53 4.36 4.18 10.20
CA TYR A 53 4.42 3.21 9.11
C TYR A 53 5.50 3.54 8.09
N GLN A 54 5.76 4.83 7.82
CA GLN A 54 6.84 5.25 6.92
C GLN A 54 8.19 4.70 7.40
N ARG A 55 8.51 4.89 8.68
CA ARG A 55 9.75 4.38 9.28
C ARG A 55 9.82 2.86 9.19
N GLN A 56 8.70 2.17 9.34
CA GLN A 56 8.65 0.71 9.25
C GLN A 56 8.88 0.21 7.83
N VAL A 57 8.26 0.84 6.82
CA VAL A 57 8.43 0.47 5.41
C VAL A 57 9.87 0.71 4.96
N VAL A 58 10.46 1.87 5.29
CA VAL A 58 11.87 2.16 4.99
C VAL A 58 12.81 1.16 5.67
N ALA A 59 12.57 0.82 6.95
CA ALA A 59 13.36 -0.18 7.66
C ALA A 59 13.17 -1.61 7.08
N ALA A 60 11.97 -1.94 6.60
CA ALA A 60 11.67 -3.20 5.95
C ALA A 60 12.40 -3.37 4.62
N MET A 61 12.67 -2.27 3.89
CA MET A 61 13.47 -2.29 2.67
C MET A 61 14.98 -2.26 2.97
N SER A 62 15.42 -1.56 4.01
CA SER A 62 16.83 -1.35 4.37
C SER A 62 17.52 -2.56 5.03
N VAL A 63 17.11 -3.78 4.68
CA VAL A 63 17.65 -5.04 5.20
C VAL A 63 19.16 -5.12 4.89
N ASN A 64 19.98 -5.38 5.91
CA ASN A 64 21.43 -5.46 5.77
C ASN A 64 21.85 -6.50 4.71
N ASP A 65 22.94 -6.24 3.98
CA ASP A 65 23.46 -7.12 2.91
C ASP A 65 23.63 -8.58 3.34
N ASN A 66 24.05 -8.83 4.59
CA ASN A 66 24.14 -10.18 5.13
C ASN A 66 22.76 -10.83 5.27
N GLN A 67 21.73 -10.11 5.70
CA GLN A 67 20.39 -10.67 5.78
C GLN A 67 19.80 -10.92 4.40
N ARG A 68 20.02 -10.05 3.40
CA ARG A 68 19.58 -10.28 2.01
C ARG A 68 20.21 -11.51 1.37
N LYS A 69 21.51 -11.74 1.63
CA LYS A 69 22.23 -12.94 1.14
C LYS A 69 21.73 -14.24 1.76
N HIS A 70 21.30 -14.22 3.02
CA HIS A 70 20.93 -15.44 3.75
C HIS A 70 19.41 -15.70 3.78
N LYS A 71 18.58 -14.67 3.60
CA LYS A 71 17.11 -14.73 3.63
C LYS A 71 16.54 -14.07 2.38
N ARG A 72 16.64 -14.74 1.23
CA ARG A 72 15.96 -14.30 0.00
C ARG A 72 14.47 -14.09 0.28
N GLY A 73 13.93 -12.95 -0.14
CA GLY A 73 12.51 -12.59 0.07
C GLY A 73 12.20 -11.96 1.43
N GLU A 74 13.21 -11.59 2.23
CA GLU A 74 13.00 -10.93 3.52
C GLU A 74 12.29 -9.57 3.39
N VAL A 75 12.64 -8.78 2.37
CA VAL A 75 11.97 -7.49 2.09
C VAL A 75 10.50 -7.73 1.80
N LEU A 76 10.18 -8.65 0.89
CA LEU A 76 8.79 -9.04 0.60
C LEU A 76 8.07 -9.46 1.89
N ARG A 77 8.65 -10.38 2.67
CA ARG A 77 8.05 -10.87 3.91
C ARG A 77 7.73 -9.74 4.90
N ARG A 78 8.65 -8.78 5.07
CA ARG A 78 8.48 -7.64 5.98
C ARG A 78 7.42 -6.66 5.47
N LEU A 79 7.44 -6.32 4.19
CA LEU A 79 6.42 -5.44 3.58
C LEU A 79 5.03 -6.10 3.60
N THR A 80 4.94 -7.41 3.34
CA THR A 80 3.69 -8.16 3.44
C THR A 80 3.13 -8.10 4.87
N ALA A 81 3.98 -8.21 5.90
CA ALA A 81 3.52 -8.09 7.28
C ALA A 81 2.90 -6.71 7.59
N ILE A 82 3.47 -5.63 7.03
CA ILE A 82 2.89 -4.28 7.16
C ILE A 82 1.57 -4.18 6.40
N LYS A 83 1.51 -4.70 5.17
CA LYS A 83 0.28 -4.76 4.37
C LYS A 83 -0.83 -5.54 5.10
N THR A 84 -0.50 -6.66 5.73
CA THR A 84 -1.49 -7.45 6.50
C THR A 84 -2.15 -6.61 7.60
N ILE A 85 -1.44 -5.67 8.21
CA ILE A 85 -2.05 -4.75 9.18
C ILE A 85 -3.11 -3.86 8.51
N ALA A 86 -2.82 -3.35 7.31
CA ALA A 86 -3.79 -2.58 6.52
C ALA A 86 -5.00 -3.43 6.11
N ASP A 87 -4.76 -4.67 5.67
CA ASP A 87 -5.81 -5.65 5.33
C ASP A 87 -6.73 -5.92 6.53
N GLU A 88 -6.15 -6.06 7.72
CA GLU A 88 -6.89 -6.26 8.97
C GLU A 88 -7.71 -5.03 9.38
N PHE A 89 -7.20 -3.81 9.16
CA PHE A 89 -8.00 -2.58 9.34
C PHE A 89 -9.16 -2.52 8.35
N ALA A 90 -8.93 -2.84 7.07
CA ALA A 90 -9.98 -2.88 6.05
C ALA A 90 -11.06 -3.92 6.37
N ALA A 91 -10.66 -5.11 6.86
CA ALA A 91 -11.58 -6.16 7.29
C ALA A 91 -12.42 -5.77 8.52
N GLN A 92 -12.00 -4.75 9.28
CA GLN A 92 -12.76 -4.16 10.39
C GLN A 92 -13.50 -2.88 9.95
N GLU A 93 -13.62 -2.62 8.65
CA GLU A 93 -14.26 -1.45 8.05
C GLU A 93 -13.62 -0.12 8.48
N GLN A 94 -12.37 -0.16 8.98
CA GLN A 94 -11.58 1.01 9.33
C GLN A 94 -10.81 1.51 8.10
N TYR A 95 -11.55 1.89 7.05
CA TYR A 95 -10.99 2.18 5.74
C TYR A 95 -10.03 3.38 5.74
N ALA A 96 -10.27 4.41 6.56
CA ALA A 96 -9.35 5.54 6.71
C ALA A 96 -7.97 5.12 7.25
N ALA A 97 -7.95 4.19 8.21
CA ALA A 97 -6.70 3.64 8.77
C ALA A 97 -5.99 2.76 7.74
N ALA A 98 -6.73 1.86 7.08
CA ALA A 98 -6.20 0.98 6.04
C ALA A 98 -5.59 1.79 4.87
N LEU A 99 -6.34 2.75 4.33
CA LEU A 99 -5.90 3.62 3.23
C LEU A 99 -4.61 4.36 3.58
N THR A 100 -4.49 4.88 4.80
CA THR A 100 -3.28 5.57 5.25
C THR A 100 -2.05 4.66 5.20
N ILE A 101 -2.18 3.38 5.55
CA ILE A 101 -1.07 2.42 5.51
C ILE A 101 -0.75 2.02 4.06
N TYR A 102 -1.76 1.79 3.21
CA TYR A 102 -1.56 1.54 1.78
C TYR A 102 -0.85 2.71 1.08
N GLU A 103 -1.29 3.95 1.35
CA GLU A 103 -0.67 5.17 0.81
C GLU A 103 0.82 5.24 1.15
N VAL A 104 1.18 4.93 2.41
CA VAL A 104 2.57 4.89 2.86
C VAL A 104 3.35 3.78 2.16
N LEU A 105 2.82 2.56 2.09
CA LEU A 105 3.47 1.44 1.39
C LEU A 105 3.77 1.79 -0.06
N ILE A 106 2.77 2.29 -0.79
CA ILE A 106 2.88 2.66 -2.20
C ILE A 106 3.89 3.78 -2.39
N THR A 107 3.80 4.84 -1.58
CA THR A 107 4.69 6.01 -1.70
C THR A 107 6.14 5.62 -1.51
N GLU A 108 6.44 4.86 -0.46
CA GLU A 108 7.82 4.48 -0.14
C GLU A 108 8.37 3.44 -1.12
N VAL A 109 7.56 2.49 -1.59
CA VAL A 109 7.96 1.52 -2.63
C VAL A 109 8.28 2.24 -3.95
N ILE A 110 7.45 3.20 -4.36
CA ILE A 110 7.69 4.01 -5.57
C ILE A 110 8.98 4.82 -5.41
N ALA A 111 9.16 5.49 -4.27
CA ALA A 111 10.32 6.34 -4.01
C ALA A 111 11.64 5.56 -4.03
N HIS A 112 11.65 4.34 -3.47
CA HIS A 112 12.85 3.52 -3.32
C HIS A 112 12.99 2.43 -4.39
N PHE A 113 12.11 2.38 -5.39
CA PHE A 113 12.15 1.38 -6.45
C PHE A 113 13.53 1.26 -7.12
N ASN A 114 14.15 2.41 -7.42
CA ASN A 114 15.45 2.45 -8.10
C ASN A 114 16.64 2.15 -7.17
N ASP A 115 16.46 2.29 -5.86
CA ASP A 115 17.51 2.04 -4.86
C ASP A 115 17.70 0.54 -4.61
N TYR A 116 16.64 -0.25 -4.81
CA TYR A 116 16.60 -1.69 -4.52
C TYR A 116 16.11 -2.51 -5.73
N ARG A 117 16.86 -2.44 -6.84
CA ARG A 117 16.49 -3.11 -8.11
C ARG A 117 16.38 -4.63 -8.00
N ASP A 118 17.10 -5.24 -7.07
CA ASP A 118 17.04 -6.69 -6.79
C ASP A 118 15.73 -7.13 -6.13
N GLU A 119 14.97 -6.17 -5.58
CA GLU A 119 13.67 -6.40 -4.93
C GLU A 119 12.48 -6.12 -5.86
N TYR A 120 12.71 -6.05 -7.18
CA TYR A 120 11.67 -5.79 -8.20
C TYR A 120 10.40 -6.63 -7.98
N VAL A 121 10.57 -7.95 -7.80
CA VAL A 121 9.45 -8.88 -7.58
C VAL A 121 8.72 -8.58 -6.28
N ALA A 122 9.44 -8.24 -5.21
CA ALA A 122 8.83 -7.88 -3.94
C ALA A 122 7.95 -6.63 -4.09
N PHE A 123 8.45 -5.61 -4.79
CA PHE A 123 7.72 -4.38 -5.04
C PHE A 123 6.50 -4.58 -5.92
N CYS A 124 6.59 -5.38 -6.98
CA CYS A 124 5.41 -5.75 -7.79
C CYS A 124 4.33 -6.40 -6.94
N VAL A 125 4.67 -7.42 -6.15
CA VAL A 125 3.71 -8.14 -5.30
C VAL A 125 3.05 -7.20 -4.27
N ILE A 126 3.81 -6.27 -3.69
CA ILE A 126 3.28 -5.32 -2.72
C ILE A 126 2.36 -4.30 -3.38
N LEU A 127 2.72 -3.75 -4.55
CA LEU A 127 1.87 -2.80 -5.27
C LEU A 127 0.56 -3.45 -5.72
N ILE A 128 0.61 -4.65 -6.31
CA ILE A 128 -0.58 -5.43 -6.70
C ILE A 128 -1.49 -5.65 -5.49
N GLY A 129 -0.92 -6.16 -4.40
CA GLY A 129 -1.73 -6.40 -3.21
C GLY A 129 -2.30 -5.12 -2.59
N CYS A 130 -1.63 -3.97 -2.72
CA CYS A 130 -2.19 -2.70 -2.28
C CYS A 130 -3.33 -2.23 -3.21
N ILE A 131 -3.27 -2.50 -4.52
CA ILE A 131 -4.38 -2.24 -5.45
C ILE A 131 -5.65 -2.99 -4.99
N ASP A 132 -5.53 -4.28 -4.66
CA ASP A 132 -6.65 -5.07 -4.12
C ASP A 132 -7.24 -4.45 -2.84
N GLY A 133 -6.37 -4.00 -1.93
CA GLY A 133 -6.77 -3.36 -0.68
C GLY A 133 -7.42 -2.00 -0.88
N LEU A 134 -6.97 -1.22 -1.87
CA LEU A 134 -7.55 0.06 -2.26
C LEU A 134 -8.94 -0.12 -2.85
N ASP A 135 -9.17 -1.16 -3.65
CA ASP A 135 -10.50 -1.48 -4.19
C ASP A 135 -11.52 -1.74 -3.07
N SER A 136 -11.10 -2.47 -2.03
CA SER A 136 -11.92 -2.67 -0.82
C SER A 136 -12.22 -1.36 -0.10
N CYS A 137 -11.23 -0.46 0.05
CA CYS A 137 -11.42 0.85 0.66
C CYS A 137 -12.34 1.75 -0.18
N PHE A 138 -12.28 1.62 -1.51
CA PHE A 138 -13.11 2.37 -2.43
C PHE A 138 -14.59 1.97 -2.32
N ALA A 139 -14.86 0.67 -2.35
CA ALA A 139 -16.21 0.12 -2.21
C ALA A 139 -16.83 0.40 -0.84
N GLY A 140 -16.03 0.39 0.23
CA GLY A 140 -16.50 0.64 1.59
C GLY A 140 -16.86 2.10 1.90
N GLU A 141 -16.40 3.05 1.08
CA GLU A 141 -16.52 4.50 1.30
C GLU A 141 -17.21 5.20 0.12
N GLU A 142 -18.15 4.53 -0.54
CA GLU A 142 -18.82 5.03 -1.76
C GLU A 142 -19.52 6.40 -1.58
N ASP A 143 -20.02 6.69 -0.38
CA ASP A 143 -20.69 7.96 -0.06
C ASP A 143 -19.73 9.04 0.48
N ASN A 144 -18.43 8.74 0.60
CA ASN A 144 -17.44 9.64 1.19
C ASN A 144 -16.50 10.22 0.10
N PRO A 145 -16.78 11.43 -0.41
CA PRO A 145 -16.05 11.99 -1.55
C PRO A 145 -14.58 12.25 -1.24
N GLU A 146 -14.23 12.55 0.02
CA GLU A 146 -12.84 12.77 0.42
C GLU A 146 -12.03 11.46 0.36
N MET A 147 -12.59 10.38 0.90
CA MET A 147 -11.97 9.06 0.89
C MET A 147 -11.82 8.52 -0.54
N ARG A 148 -12.87 8.64 -1.36
CA ARG A 148 -12.82 8.26 -2.77
C ARG A 148 -11.73 8.97 -3.53
N LEU A 149 -11.63 10.30 -3.38
CA LEU A 149 -10.60 11.08 -4.05
C LEU A 149 -9.19 10.67 -3.62
N ARG A 150 -8.99 10.35 -2.32
CA ARG A 150 -7.70 9.85 -1.82
C ARG A 150 -7.33 8.50 -2.43
N VAL A 151 -8.27 7.55 -2.51
CA VAL A 151 -8.04 6.26 -3.16
C VAL A 151 -7.69 6.45 -4.65
N LEU A 152 -8.46 7.26 -5.37
CA LEU A 152 -8.23 7.53 -6.80
C LEU A 152 -6.86 8.18 -7.04
N ARG A 153 -6.46 9.12 -6.17
CA ARG A 153 -5.14 9.75 -6.25
C ARG A 153 -4.02 8.74 -6.03
N THR A 154 -4.23 7.80 -5.12
CA THR A 154 -3.28 6.73 -4.82
C THR A 154 -3.16 5.74 -5.98
N LEU A 155 -4.28 5.28 -6.55
CA LEU A 155 -4.29 4.45 -7.76
C LEU A 155 -3.61 5.17 -8.94
N PHE A 156 -3.88 6.46 -9.13
CA PHE A 156 -3.24 7.25 -10.16
C PHE A 156 -1.72 7.40 -9.96
N ALA A 157 -1.25 7.47 -8.70
CA ALA A 157 0.18 7.49 -8.40
C ALA A 157 0.86 6.18 -8.85
N ILE A 158 0.23 5.02 -8.60
CA ILE A 158 0.71 3.72 -9.10
C ILE A 158 0.70 3.71 -10.63
N TYR A 159 -0.42 4.12 -11.25
CA TYR A 159 -0.56 4.15 -12.71
C TYR A 159 0.54 4.99 -13.38
N ARG A 160 0.82 6.18 -12.82
CA ARG A 160 1.89 7.05 -13.28
C ARG A 160 3.24 6.36 -13.16
N PHE A 161 3.53 5.79 -12.00
CA PHE A 161 4.80 5.11 -11.75
C PHE A 161 5.02 3.91 -12.68
N TYR A 162 4.01 3.05 -12.86
CA TYR A 162 4.03 1.93 -13.82
C TYR A 162 4.29 2.42 -15.26
N THR A 163 3.67 3.54 -15.64
CA THR A 163 3.83 4.15 -16.97
C THR A 163 5.23 4.72 -17.19
N GLU A 164 5.83 5.33 -16.17
CA GLU A 164 7.14 5.99 -16.28
C GLU A 164 8.32 5.04 -16.05
N SER A 165 8.19 4.06 -15.15
CA SER A 165 9.27 3.13 -14.79
C SER A 165 9.42 1.98 -15.78
N GLY A 166 8.36 1.67 -16.55
CA GLY A 166 8.29 0.46 -17.35
C GLY A 166 8.16 -0.82 -16.52
N MET A 167 7.88 -0.69 -15.21
CA MET A 167 7.44 -1.82 -14.38
C MET A 167 6.22 -2.46 -15.05
N ASP A 168 6.15 -3.78 -15.01
CA ASP A 168 4.97 -4.52 -15.44
C ASP A 168 4.17 -4.99 -14.23
N LEU A 169 3.06 -4.32 -13.98
CA LEU A 169 2.01 -4.77 -13.07
C LEU A 169 0.94 -5.34 -14.00
N ASP A 170 0.66 -6.64 -13.92
CA ASP A 170 -0.34 -7.35 -14.73
C ASP A 170 -1.78 -6.95 -14.32
N GLU A 171 -2.00 -5.65 -14.16
CA GLU A 171 -3.18 -5.02 -13.59
C GLU A 171 -3.70 -3.93 -14.53
N ASP A 172 -5.00 -3.97 -14.83
CA ASP A 172 -5.65 -2.94 -15.62
C ASP A 172 -6.02 -1.72 -14.76
N ILE A 173 -5.00 -1.01 -14.27
CA ILE A 173 -5.20 0.17 -13.41
C ILE A 173 -6.00 1.26 -14.14
N ALA A 174 -5.86 1.37 -15.46
CA ALA A 174 -6.65 2.30 -16.25
C ALA A 174 -8.14 1.92 -16.24
N GLY A 175 -8.44 0.62 -16.42
CA GLY A 175 -9.78 0.07 -16.26
C GLY A 175 -10.37 0.32 -14.88
N LEU A 176 -9.58 0.13 -13.81
CA LEU A 176 -10.01 0.43 -12.44
C LEU A 176 -10.33 1.92 -12.25
N LEU A 177 -9.46 2.83 -12.72
CA LEU A 177 -9.71 4.27 -12.64
C LEU A 177 -10.97 4.67 -13.39
N VAL A 178 -11.20 4.13 -14.59
CA VAL A 178 -12.39 4.47 -15.39
C VAL A 178 -13.66 3.84 -14.81
N GLY A 179 -13.59 2.57 -14.39
CA GLY A 179 -14.74 1.80 -13.92
C GLY A 179 -15.26 2.25 -12.55
N ASN A 180 -14.37 2.69 -11.66
CA ASN A 180 -14.74 3.04 -10.29
C ASN A 180 -15.16 4.53 -10.14
N THR A 181 -14.94 5.37 -11.15
CA THR A 181 -15.14 6.82 -11.02
C THR A 181 -16.52 7.30 -11.43
N SER A 182 -17.02 8.27 -10.67
CA SER A 182 -18.23 9.01 -11.01
C SER A 182 -17.97 10.02 -12.14
N PRO A 183 -19.02 10.49 -12.85
CA PRO A 183 -18.88 11.56 -13.84
C PRO A 183 -18.24 12.85 -13.30
N GLU A 184 -18.38 13.12 -12.01
CA GLU A 184 -17.80 14.31 -11.36
C GLU A 184 -16.30 14.14 -11.07
N GLU A 185 -15.85 12.90 -10.87
CA GLU A 185 -14.45 12.56 -10.57
C GLU A 185 -13.59 12.42 -11.83
N ARG A 186 -14.19 12.02 -12.96
CA ARG A 186 -13.45 11.80 -14.22
C ARG A 186 -12.72 13.03 -14.74
N PRO A 187 -13.28 14.26 -14.72
CA PRO A 187 -12.55 15.47 -15.09
C PRO A 187 -11.32 15.72 -14.20
N VAL A 188 -11.39 15.34 -12.92
CA VAL A 188 -10.27 15.49 -11.99
C VAL A 188 -9.10 14.58 -12.40
N ILE A 189 -9.39 13.31 -12.70
CA ILE A 189 -8.38 12.34 -13.13
C ILE A 189 -7.84 12.70 -14.53
N ALA A 190 -8.69 13.16 -15.43
CA ALA A 190 -8.28 13.67 -16.73
C ALA A 190 -7.28 14.83 -16.58
N GLY A 191 -7.51 15.74 -15.63
CA GLY A 191 -6.58 16.80 -15.29
C GLY A 191 -5.20 16.26 -14.86
N TRP A 192 -5.18 15.22 -14.02
CA TRP A 192 -3.92 14.59 -13.60
C TRP A 192 -3.17 13.92 -14.77
N ALA A 193 -3.89 13.21 -15.65
CA ALA A 193 -3.32 12.58 -16.84
C ALA A 193 -2.75 13.63 -17.82
N GLN A 194 -3.45 14.75 -18.03
CA GLN A 194 -2.96 15.86 -18.83
C GLN A 194 -1.71 16.50 -18.22
N ASP A 195 -1.65 16.67 -16.91
CA ASP A 195 -0.48 17.23 -16.25
C ASP A 195 0.71 16.26 -16.30
N ALA A 196 0.47 14.95 -16.18
CA ALA A 196 1.50 13.93 -16.40
C ALA A 196 2.05 13.97 -17.83
N LEU A 197 1.18 14.12 -18.84
CA LEU A 197 1.59 14.28 -20.25
C LEU A 197 2.49 15.51 -20.45
N LYS A 198 2.18 16.64 -19.82
CA LYS A 198 2.99 17.87 -19.91
C LYS A 198 4.36 17.71 -19.23
N GLN A 199 4.41 16.93 -18.15
CA GLN A 199 5.62 16.73 -17.35
C GLN A 199 6.48 15.55 -17.84
N LYS A 200 5.99 14.79 -18.83
CA LYS A 200 6.67 13.59 -19.32
C LYS A 200 8.05 13.91 -19.88
N ALA A 201 8.96 12.96 -19.74
CA ALA A 201 10.27 13.08 -20.37
C ALA A 201 10.13 13.06 -21.91
N PRO A 202 10.99 13.77 -22.66
CA PRO A 202 10.93 13.79 -24.12
C PRO A 202 11.01 12.40 -24.76
N TRP A 203 11.70 11.47 -24.11
CA TRP A 203 11.91 10.09 -24.56
C TRP A 203 10.85 9.09 -24.07
N SER A 204 9.90 9.48 -23.20
CA SER A 204 8.82 8.59 -22.76
C SER A 204 7.60 8.71 -23.68
N SER A 205 6.93 7.57 -23.93
CA SER A 205 5.66 7.56 -24.66
C SER A 205 4.55 8.17 -23.80
N GLY A 206 3.73 9.03 -24.39
CA GLY A 206 2.51 9.57 -23.76
C GLY A 206 1.29 8.67 -23.97
N GLU A 207 1.42 7.62 -24.78
CA GLU A 207 0.31 6.81 -25.29
C GLU A 207 -0.58 6.24 -24.19
N ARG A 208 -0.01 5.77 -23.07
CA ARG A 208 -0.81 5.26 -21.94
C ARG A 208 -1.73 6.34 -21.37
N TYR A 209 -1.22 7.55 -21.12
CA TYR A 209 -2.04 8.66 -20.64
C TYR A 209 -3.08 9.10 -21.66
N GLU A 210 -2.74 9.12 -22.95
CA GLU A 210 -3.69 9.42 -24.03
C GLU A 210 -4.82 8.37 -24.10
N MET A 211 -4.49 7.09 -23.93
CA MET A 211 -5.48 6.01 -23.84
C MET A 211 -6.40 6.17 -22.62
N LEU A 212 -5.84 6.52 -21.46
CA LEU A 212 -6.64 6.79 -20.26
C LEU A 212 -7.60 7.97 -20.49
N LEU A 213 -7.12 9.07 -21.06
CA LEU A 213 -7.96 10.23 -21.40
C LEU A 213 -9.11 9.83 -22.34
N ALA A 214 -8.79 9.10 -23.42
CA ALA A 214 -9.80 8.64 -24.36
C ALA A 214 -10.81 7.65 -23.74
N ALA A 215 -10.41 6.90 -22.71
CA ALA A 215 -11.31 5.99 -21.99
C ALA A 215 -12.25 6.76 -21.04
N LEU A 216 -11.73 7.77 -20.33
CA LEU A 216 -12.54 8.66 -19.48
C LEU A 216 -13.60 9.40 -20.30
N GLU A 217 -13.23 9.98 -21.45
CA GLU A 217 -14.17 10.68 -22.34
C GLU A 217 -15.29 9.76 -22.88
N ARG A 218 -14.94 8.51 -23.20
CA ARG A 218 -15.93 7.51 -23.64
C ARG A 218 -16.90 7.13 -22.54
N ALA A 219 -16.43 7.03 -21.30
CA ALA A 219 -17.26 6.72 -20.15
C ALA A 219 -18.23 7.87 -19.81
N ASP A 220 -17.89 9.12 -20.11
CA ASP A 220 -18.75 10.30 -19.93
C ASP A 220 -19.88 10.43 -20.97
N SER A 221 -19.76 9.69 -22.08
CA SER A 221 -20.73 9.71 -23.17
C SER A 221 -21.85 8.66 -23.03
N LEU A 222 -21.84 7.89 -21.93
CA LEU A 222 -22.78 6.81 -21.59
C LEU A 222 -23.72 7.24 -20.46
#